data_AF-A0A9N8F0D5-F1
#
_entry.id   AF-A0A9N8F0D5-F1
#
_cell.length_a   1.000
_cell.length_b   1.000
_cell.length_c   1.000
_cell.angle_alpha   90.00
_cell.angle_beta   90.00
_cell.angle_gamma   90.00
#
_symmetry.space_group_name_H-M   'P 1'
#
loop_
_entity.id
_entity.type
_entity.pdbx_description
1 polymer ?
#
loop_
_entity_poly.entity_id
_entity_poly.type
_entity_poly.pdbx_seq_one_letter_code
_entity_poly.pdbx_strand_id
1 'polypeptide(L)'
;MVEQQHRKTYVQILKELAKLHARQGEAIQARQMLETAVLTESTFCPKTSEQKLSLATIRNDLALLCMELQDMDAALQHYQTALNLQREASKTSLDTPQSL
;
A
#
# COMPACT_ATOMS: atom_id res chain seq x y z
N MET A 1 -10.03 16.42 8.86
CA MET A 1 -9.04 16.57 7.76
C MET A 1 -7.60 16.38 8.23
N VAL A 2 -7.20 16.97 9.36
CA VAL A 2 -5.82 16.88 9.90
C VAL A 2 -5.36 15.43 10.16
N GLU A 3 -6.23 14.56 10.68
CA GLU A 3 -5.90 13.14 10.93
C GLU A 3 -5.64 12.33 9.64
N GLN A 4 -6.35 12.62 8.55
CA GLN A 4 -6.07 11.97 7.26
C GLN A 4 -4.71 12.38 6.70
N GLN A 5 -4.34 13.66 6.84
CA GLN A 5 -3.07 14.15 6.34
C GLN A 5 -1.90 13.60 7.16
N HIS A 6 -2.00 13.62 8.49
CA HIS A 6 -0.99 13.00 9.35
C HIS A 6 -0.83 11.51 9.06
N ARG A 7 -1.93 10.78 8.82
CA ARG A 7 -1.87 9.37 8.44
C ARG A 7 -1.15 9.17 7.11
N LYS A 8 -1.52 9.93 6.07
CA LYS A 8 -0.87 9.85 4.75
C LYS A 8 0.63 10.10 4.87
N THR A 9 1.03 11.13 5.62
CA THR A 9 2.44 11.43 5.88
C THR A 9 3.12 10.31 6.65
N TYR A 10 2.48 9.76 7.68
CA TYR A 10 3.01 8.66 8.48
C TYR A 10 3.25 7.40 7.64
N VAL A 11 2.26 7.00 6.84
CA VAL A 11 2.35 5.88 5.89
C VAL A 11 3.44 6.10 4.86
N GLN A 12 3.54 7.33 4.32
CA GLN A 12 4.58 7.67 3.35
C GLN A 12 5.98 7.57 3.96
N ILE A 13 6.17 8.04 5.20
CA ILE A 13 7.45 7.91 5.91
C ILE A 13 7.80 6.44 6.12
N LEU A 14 6.84 5.60 6.54
CA LEU A 14 7.07 4.16 6.70
C LEU A 14 7.52 3.48 5.41
N LYS A 15 6.93 3.85 4.26
CA LYS A 15 7.33 3.32 2.96
C LYS A 15 8.76 3.72 2.58
N GLU A 16 9.12 4.98 2.78
CA GLU A 16 10.47 5.45 2.45
C GLU A 16 11.52 4.82 3.39
N LEU A 17 11.21 4.66 4.68
CA LEU A 17 12.05 3.90 5.61
C LEU A 17 12.19 2.44 5.20
N ALA A 18 11.10 1.78 4.80
CA ALA A 18 11.15 0.40 4.35
C ALA A 18 12.05 0.22 3.12
N LYS A 19 11.97 1.13 2.14
CA LYS A 19 12.88 1.14 0.98
C LYS A 19 14.33 1.33 1.40
N LEU A 20 14.60 2.20 2.37
CA LEU A 20 15.94 2.40 2.89
C LEU A 20 16.49 1.13 3.55
N HIS A 21 15.71 0.49 4.43
CA HIS A 21 16.07 -0.76 5.08
C HIS A 21 16.27 -1.90 4.07
N ALA A 22 15.41 -2.00 3.05
CA ALA A 22 15.56 -2.98 1.97
C ALA A 22 16.91 -2.82 1.25
N ARG A 23 17.30 -1.57 0.92
CA ARG A 23 18.60 -1.26 0.31
C ARG A 23 19.80 -1.54 1.22
N GLN A 24 19.59 -1.54 2.54
CA GLN A 24 20.60 -1.88 3.54
C GLN A 24 20.69 -3.40 3.79
N GLY A 25 19.83 -4.21 3.17
CA GLY A 25 19.75 -5.66 3.39
C GLY A 25 18.92 -6.05 4.62
N GLU A 26 18.29 -5.08 5.29
CA GLU A 26 17.47 -5.26 6.48
C GLU A 26 16.01 -5.56 6.10
N ALA A 27 15.81 -6.55 5.24
CA ALA A 27 14.52 -6.85 4.64
C ALA A 27 13.42 -7.24 5.64
N ILE A 28 13.79 -7.80 6.82
CA ILE A 28 12.84 -8.09 7.90
C ILE A 28 12.26 -6.78 8.48
N GLN A 29 13.09 -5.77 8.71
CA GLN A 29 12.65 -4.47 9.21
C GLN A 29 11.81 -3.75 8.18
N ALA A 30 12.23 -3.79 6.91
CA ALA A 30 11.45 -3.24 5.80
C ALA A 30 10.03 -3.85 5.73
N ARG A 31 9.91 -5.16 5.96
CA ARG A 31 8.63 -5.87 5.95
C ARG A 31 7.73 -5.40 7.08
N GLN A 32 8.25 -5.31 8.31
CA GLN A 32 7.50 -4.84 9.46
C GLN A 32 6.97 -3.41 9.28
N MET A 33 7.79 -2.51 8.70
CA MET A 33 7.38 -1.13 8.42
C MET A 33 6.23 -1.08 7.42
N LEU A 34 6.30 -1.87 6.34
CA LEU A 34 5.24 -1.94 5.34
C LEU A 34 3.98 -2.64 5.85
N GLU A 35 4.10 -3.68 6.67
CA GLU A 35 2.96 -4.33 7.33
C GLU A 35 2.23 -3.35 8.27
N THR A 36 2.99 -2.52 9.00
CA THR A 36 2.44 -1.44 9.84
C THR A 36 1.71 -0.40 9.00
N ALA A 37 2.26 -0.05 7.83
CA ALA A 37 1.61 0.86 6.89
C ALA A 37 0.28 0.28 6.35
N VAL A 38 0.25 -1.01 6.02
CA VAL A 38 -0.97 -1.72 5.61
C VAL A 38 -2.01 -1.72 6.72
N LEU A 39 -1.62 -2.05 7.96
CA LEU A 39 -2.51 -2.02 9.13
C LEU A 39 -3.11 -0.63 9.33
N THR A 40 -2.29 0.41 9.23
CA THR A 40 -2.72 1.80 9.41
C THR A 40 -3.74 2.25 8.36
N GLU A 41 -3.59 1.81 7.11
CA GLU A 41 -4.56 2.10 6.04
C GLU A 41 -5.80 1.19 6.12
N SER A 42 -5.65 -0.05 6.60
CA SER A 42 -6.75 -1.03 6.71
C SER A 42 -7.70 -0.73 7.86
N THR A 43 -7.20 -0.24 9.00
CA THR A 43 -8.02 0.12 10.18
C THR A 43 -9.04 1.20 9.88
N PHE A 44 -8.76 2.07 8.91
CA PHE A 44 -9.64 3.18 8.55
C PHE A 44 -10.63 2.87 7.42
N CYS A 45 -10.63 1.65 6.88
CA CYS A 45 -11.43 1.17 5.74
C CYS A 45 -11.31 2.10 4.50
N PRO A 46 -10.68 1.67 3.41
CA PRO A 46 -10.49 2.53 2.24
C PRO A 46 -11.83 2.79 1.53
N LYS A 47 -12.50 3.88 1.91
CA LYS A 47 -13.79 4.32 1.34
C LYS A 47 -13.61 5.12 0.06
N THR A 48 -12.47 5.80 -0.09
CA THR A 48 -12.18 6.61 -1.27
C THR A 48 -11.24 5.88 -2.23
N SER A 49 -11.37 6.16 -3.54
CA SER A 49 -10.45 5.64 -4.56
C SER A 49 -8.99 5.98 -4.24
N GLU A 50 -8.72 7.16 -3.68
CA GLU A 50 -7.36 7.56 -3.27
C GLU A 50 -6.77 6.65 -2.19
N GLN A 51 -7.57 6.26 -1.18
CA GLN A 51 -7.12 5.33 -0.13
C GLN A 51 -6.87 3.93 -0.71
N LYS A 52 -7.72 3.46 -1.63
CA LYS A 52 -7.52 2.19 -2.32
C LYS A 52 -6.22 2.19 -3.14
N LEU A 53 -5.91 3.29 -3.83
CA LEU A 53 -4.67 3.45 -4.58
C LEU A 53 -3.43 3.54 -3.68
N SER A 54 -3.54 4.23 -2.55
CA SER A 54 -2.49 4.27 -1.52
C SER A 54 -2.17 2.86 -1.00
N LEU A 55 -3.20 2.12 -0.59
CA LEU A 55 -3.05 0.73 -0.13
C LEU A 55 -2.48 -0.19 -1.23
N ALA A 56 -2.91 -0.03 -2.48
CA ALA A 56 -2.36 -0.77 -3.61
C ALA A 56 -0.86 -0.52 -3.79
N THR A 57 -0.42 0.72 -3.60
CA THR A 57 1.00 1.08 -3.69
C THR A 57 1.81 0.44 -2.57
N ILE A 58 1.30 0.42 -1.33
CA ILE A 58 1.98 -0.25 -0.20
C ILE A 58 2.09 -1.76 -0.45
N ARG A 59 1.02 -2.38 -0.99
CA ARG A 59 1.03 -3.80 -1.36
C ARG A 59 2.03 -4.10 -2.47
N ASN A 60 2.18 -3.21 -3.44
CA ASN A 60 3.20 -3.32 -4.47
C ASN A 60 4.62 -3.28 -3.86
N ASP A 61 4.87 -2.36 -2.93
CA ASP A 61 6.16 -2.27 -2.24
C ASP A 61 6.45 -3.53 -1.41
N LEU A 62 5.43 -4.12 -0.77
CA LEU A 62 5.55 -5.42 -0.09
C LEU A 62 5.87 -6.56 -1.06
N ALA A 63 5.24 -6.56 -2.23
CA ALA A 63 5.49 -7.60 -3.23
C ALA A 63 6.94 -7.56 -3.73
N LEU A 64 7.48 -6.37 -4.00
CA LEU A 64 8.88 -6.18 -4.36
C LEU A 64 9.82 -6.68 -3.25
N LEU A 65 9.53 -6.33 -1.99
CA LEU A 65 10.32 -6.81 -0.87
C LEU A 65 10.26 -8.34 -0.70
N CYS A 66 9.09 -8.94 -0.90
CA CYS A 66 8.94 -10.40 -0.90
C CYS A 66 9.75 -11.05 -2.03
N MET A 67 9.83 -10.43 -3.21
CA MET A 67 10.71 -10.90 -4.29
C MET A 67 12.20 -10.84 -3.90
N GLU A 68 12.64 -9.76 -3.23
CA GLU A 68 14.01 -9.65 -2.71
C GLU A 68 14.32 -10.72 -1.66
N LEU A 69 13.32 -11.08 -0.85
CA LEU A 69 13.38 -12.18 0.14
C LEU A 69 13.19 -13.58 -0.46
N GLN A 70 13.04 -13.70 -1.78
CA GLN A 70 12.72 -14.94 -2.50
C GLN A 70 11.39 -15.61 -2.09
N ASP A 71 10.51 -14.88 -1.39
CA ASP A 71 9.15 -15.32 -1.05
C ASP A 71 8.19 -14.98 -2.20
N MET A 72 8.28 -15.79 -3.26
CA MET A 72 7.52 -15.56 -4.50
C MET A 72 6.01 -15.75 -4.31
N ASP A 73 5.60 -16.64 -3.40
CA ASP A 73 4.20 -16.87 -3.08
C ASP A 73 3.57 -15.64 -2.41
N ALA A 74 4.24 -15.07 -1.41
CA ALA A 74 3.78 -13.83 -0.77
C ALA A 74 3.80 -12.65 -1.74
N ALA A 75 4.83 -12.55 -2.59
CA ALA A 75 4.91 -11.50 -3.61
C ALA A 75 3.70 -11.55 -4.55
N LEU A 76 3.34 -12.73 -5.04
CA LEU A 76 2.20 -12.94 -5.93
C LEU A 76 0.88 -12.56 -5.26
N GLN A 77 0.67 -12.95 -4.00
CA GLN A 77 -0.52 -12.57 -3.22
C GLN A 77 -0.63 -11.04 -3.06
N HIS A 78 0.49 -10.37 -2.79
CA HIS A 78 0.53 -8.93 -2.64
C HIS A 78 0.26 -8.19 -3.97
N TYR A 79 0.83 -8.64 -5.08
CA TYR A 79 0.51 -8.09 -6.41
C TYR A 79 -0.96 -8.27 -6.79
N GLN A 80 -1.53 -9.46 -6.55
CA GLN A 80 -2.94 -9.72 -6.85
C GLN A 80 -3.85 -8.79 -6.03
N THR A 81 -3.54 -8.59 -4.76
CA THR A 81 -4.28 -7.66 -3.89
C THR A 81 -4.16 -6.22 -4.40
N ALA A 82 -2.95 -5.77 -4.77
CA ALA A 82 -2.73 -4.43 -5.32
C ALA A 82 -3.53 -4.19 -6.61
N LEU A 83 -3.55 -5.18 -7.52
CA LEU A 83 -4.33 -5.12 -8.77
C LEU A 83 -5.82 -5.03 -8.50
N ASN A 84 -6.34 -5.81 -7.56
CA ASN A 84 -7.76 -5.77 -7.19
C ASN A 84 -8.14 -4.39 -6.63
N LEU A 85 -7.32 -3.84 -5.74
CA LEU A 85 -7.53 -2.50 -5.18
C LEU A 85 -7.50 -1.41 -6.25
N GLN A 86 -6.59 -1.48 -7.23
CA GLN A 86 -6.58 -0.56 -8.37
C GLN A 86 -7.86 -0.68 -9.20
N ARG A 87 -8.29 -1.91 -9.53
CA ARG A 87 -9.54 -2.11 -10.28
C ARG A 87 -10.75 -1.56 -9.55
N GLU A 88 -10.83 -1.78 -8.25
CA GLU A 88 -11.90 -1.23 -7.43
C GLU A 88 -11.87 0.31 -7.41
N ALA A 89 -10.68 0.91 -7.27
CA ALA A 89 -10.52 2.36 -7.29
C ALA A 89 -10.98 2.97 -8.63
N SER A 90 -10.65 2.32 -9.75
CA SER A 90 -11.06 2.73 -11.10
C SER A 90 -12.56 2.57 -11.34
N LYS A 91 -13.18 1.48 -10.86
CA LYS A 91 -14.64 1.31 -10.94
C LYS A 91 -15.37 2.42 -10.16
N THR A 92 -14.93 2.69 -8.94
CA THR A 92 -15.49 3.78 -8.12
C THR A 92 -15.31 5.16 -8.77
N SER A 93 -14.29 5.37 -9.62
CA SER A 93 -14.13 6.63 -10.37
C SER A 93 -14.89 6.67 -11.70
N LEU A 94 -15.28 5.53 -12.29
CA LEU A 94 -16.16 5.48 -13.45
C LEU A 94 -17.64 5.57 -13.07
N ASP A 95 -18.00 5.12 -11.87
CA ASP A 95 -19.36 5.18 -11.31
C ASP A 95 -19.72 6.54 -10.70
N THR A 96 -18.82 7.54 -10.72
CA THR A 96 -19.26 8.93 -10.57
C THR A 96 -19.83 9.37 -11.93
N PRO A 97 -21.15 9.48 -12.11
CA PRO A 97 -21.66 10.29 -13.20
C PRO A 97 -21.04 11.67 -12.99
N GLN A 98 -20.22 12.05 -13.96
CA GLN A 98 -19.79 13.42 -14.16
C GLN A 98 -21.07 14.18 -14.52
N SER A 99 -21.86 14.52 -13.49
CA SER A 99 -23.06 15.32 -13.63
C SER A 99 -22.64 16.72 -14.01
N LEU A 100 -23.03 17.05 -15.24
CA LEU A 100 -23.23 18.35 -15.86
C LEU A 100 -23.50 19.51 -14.88
#